data_AF-A0AAP3HBB8-F1
#
_entry.id   AF-A0AAP3HBB8-F1
#
_cell.length_a   1.000
_cell.length_b   1.000
_cell.length_c   1.000
_cell.angle_alpha   90.00
_cell.angle_beta   90.00
_cell.angle_gamma   90.00
#
_symmetry.space_group_name_H-M   'P 1'
#
loop_
_entity.id
_entity.type
_entity.pdbx_description
1 polymer ?
#
loop_
_entity_poly.entity_id
_entity_poly.type
_entity_poly.pdbx_seq_one_letter_code
_entity_poly.pdbx_strand_id
1 'polypeptide(L)'
;MSYSIDNPGGGDCGFYALAIGLISIIQNEYKLHGKSKTYDRWKQVEGIYGVRLQDILNVDLTKLHDSPYTYKSELLFLLQMSLRNIAVIVNKEDLIKRIIEEGRSKDQTKIEGSNAYCKFMELVQLYLYRRDSLARISQFNELALSPEIVQTAQDIARILGPILRNQPFHQVQKIENAFVKEVLLNDVLSGNTINSNSIILKSLEKIKEQGRWATHDDLKEIADLLKINLNVVGQPNGKPLPEYPTVTLKNLSNTHWITQVESLQGSRQYSTPRKRAFGYETVSDRAVPLKEEQTLDRTFRTQTQCERTKRYRQHFETLFDTLSPYGFFTYEQNKRNTQVSGKVQTGLESDESLAARLQEAELRRILY
;
A
#
# COMPACT_ATOMS: atom_id res chain seq x y z
N MET A 1 18.88 -29.61 -13.46
CA MET A 1 17.83 -28.88 -14.20
C MET A 1 16.91 -28.24 -13.18
N SER A 2 16.51 -26.99 -13.36
CA SER A 2 15.49 -26.31 -12.53
C SER A 2 14.12 -26.40 -13.18
N TYR A 3 13.08 -26.57 -12.39
CA TYR A 3 11.69 -26.58 -12.83
C TYR A 3 11.04 -25.23 -12.59
N SER A 4 10.16 -24.82 -13.50
CA SER A 4 9.42 -23.55 -13.41
C SER A 4 7.98 -23.84 -13.04
N ILE A 5 7.53 -23.36 -11.89
CA ILE A 5 6.17 -23.57 -11.37
C ILE A 5 5.39 -22.27 -11.52
N ASP A 6 4.32 -22.34 -12.29
CA ASP A 6 3.36 -21.26 -12.46
C ASP A 6 2.39 -21.20 -11.25
N ASN A 7 1.47 -20.23 -11.23
CA ASN A 7 0.55 -20.01 -10.12
C ASN A 7 -0.85 -19.62 -10.61
N PRO A 8 -1.85 -19.54 -9.71
CA PRO A 8 -3.22 -19.17 -10.09
C PRO A 8 -3.39 -17.81 -10.77
N GLY A 9 -2.41 -16.89 -10.67
CA GLY A 9 -2.47 -15.60 -11.34
C GLY A 9 -3.42 -14.59 -10.69
N GLY A 10 -4.17 -13.84 -11.50
CA GLY A 10 -5.18 -12.89 -11.02
C GLY A 10 -4.66 -11.53 -10.51
N GLY A 11 -3.42 -11.18 -10.85
CA GLY A 11 -2.74 -9.97 -10.32
C GLY A 11 -2.06 -10.17 -8.96
N ASP A 12 -2.12 -11.40 -8.41
CA ASP A 12 -1.49 -11.77 -7.14
C ASP A 12 -0.21 -12.60 -7.33
N CYS A 13 0.27 -12.71 -8.58
CA CYS A 13 1.29 -13.69 -8.99
C CYS A 13 2.61 -13.58 -8.24
N GLY A 14 3.06 -12.38 -7.86
CA GLY A 14 4.30 -12.22 -7.11
C GLY A 14 4.24 -12.83 -5.71
N PHE A 15 3.14 -12.61 -4.98
CA PHE A 15 2.96 -13.21 -3.65
C PHE A 15 2.74 -14.72 -3.74
N TYR A 16 2.02 -15.20 -4.76
CA TYR A 16 1.92 -16.64 -5.02
C TYR A 16 3.28 -17.26 -5.32
N ALA A 17 4.08 -16.66 -6.19
CA ALA A 17 5.39 -17.18 -6.56
C ALA A 17 6.33 -17.26 -5.34
N LEU A 18 6.32 -16.23 -4.49
CA LEU A 18 7.07 -16.27 -3.23
C LEU A 18 6.55 -17.38 -2.30
N ALA A 19 5.23 -17.54 -2.16
CA ALA A 19 4.63 -18.60 -1.35
C ALA A 19 5.04 -20.01 -1.83
N ILE A 20 5.04 -20.27 -3.13
CA ILE A 20 5.47 -21.55 -3.72
C ILE A 20 6.96 -21.80 -3.46
N GLY A 21 7.79 -20.76 -3.58
CA GLY A 21 9.21 -20.83 -3.20
C GLY A 21 9.41 -21.20 -1.72
N LEU A 22 8.63 -20.58 -0.83
CA LEU A 22 8.65 -20.87 0.60
C LEU A 22 8.17 -22.29 0.92
N ILE A 23 7.14 -22.80 0.21
CA ILE A 23 6.71 -24.20 0.34
C ILE A 23 7.89 -25.15 0.06
N SER A 24 8.62 -24.92 -1.04
CA SER A 24 9.79 -25.73 -1.42
C SER A 24 10.88 -25.70 -0.34
N ILE A 25 11.20 -24.52 0.20
CA ILE A 25 12.16 -24.37 1.30
C ILE A 25 11.70 -25.14 2.55
N ILE A 26 10.44 -24.95 2.96
CA ILE A 26 9.87 -25.60 4.16
C ILE A 26 9.92 -27.12 4.02
N GLN A 27 9.56 -27.66 2.86
CA GLN A 27 9.62 -29.09 2.58
C GLN A 27 11.06 -29.64 2.65
N ASN A 28 12.02 -28.90 2.10
CA ASN A 28 13.44 -29.27 2.14
C ASN A 28 14.01 -29.23 3.56
N GLU A 29 13.77 -28.16 4.31
CA GLU A 29 14.21 -28.05 5.70
C GLU A 29 13.63 -29.18 6.56
N TYR A 30 12.33 -29.46 6.40
CA TYR A 30 11.67 -30.52 7.15
C TYR A 30 12.19 -31.91 6.79
N LYS A 31 12.47 -32.17 5.50
CA LYS A 31 13.07 -33.42 5.05
C LYS A 31 14.46 -33.65 5.64
N LEU A 32 15.26 -32.58 5.79
CA LEU A 32 16.63 -32.66 6.32
C LEU A 32 16.68 -32.71 7.85
N HIS A 33 15.73 -32.06 8.54
CA HIS A 33 15.86 -31.78 9.97
C HIS A 33 14.63 -32.15 10.81
N GLY A 34 13.54 -32.60 10.21
CA GLY A 34 12.26 -32.86 10.89
C GLY A 34 11.56 -31.60 11.43
N LYS A 35 12.04 -30.41 11.07
CA LYS A 35 11.51 -29.10 11.46
C LYS A 35 11.85 -28.06 10.40
N SER A 36 11.09 -26.97 10.33
CA SER A 36 11.36 -25.87 9.40
C SER A 36 11.45 -24.54 10.13
N LYS A 37 12.64 -23.93 10.09
CA LYS A 37 12.87 -22.60 10.67
C LYS A 37 12.12 -21.54 9.86
N THR A 38 12.01 -21.73 8.55
CA THR A 38 11.26 -20.83 7.66
C THR A 38 9.78 -20.80 8.03
N TYR A 39 9.15 -21.98 8.26
CA TYR A 39 7.76 -22.05 8.74
C TYR A 39 7.59 -21.36 10.10
N ASP A 40 8.47 -21.64 11.05
CA ASP A 40 8.37 -21.07 12.40
C ASP A 40 8.49 -19.54 12.38
N ARG A 41 9.41 -18.99 11.59
CA ARG A 41 9.57 -17.53 11.41
C ARG A 41 8.35 -16.90 10.75
N TRP A 42 7.88 -17.47 9.65
CA TRP A 42 6.71 -16.95 8.94
C TRP A 42 5.47 -16.96 9.86
N LYS A 43 5.29 -18.04 10.63
CA LYS A 43 4.22 -18.11 11.62
C LYS A 43 4.36 -17.07 12.75
N GLN A 44 5.59 -16.73 13.17
CA GLN A 44 5.82 -15.75 14.25
C GLN A 44 5.54 -14.31 13.83
N VAL A 45 5.84 -13.93 12.59
CA VAL A 45 5.71 -12.55 12.11
C VAL A 45 4.25 -12.12 11.97
N GLU A 46 3.48 -12.85 11.17
CA GLU A 46 2.12 -12.45 10.79
C GLU A 46 1.06 -13.44 11.26
N GLY A 47 1.49 -14.62 11.72
CA GLY A 47 0.60 -15.77 11.84
C GLY A 47 0.16 -16.21 10.45
N ILE A 48 0.68 -17.36 9.98
CA ILE A 48 -0.01 -18.10 8.93
C ILE A 48 -1.28 -18.71 9.57
N TYR A 49 -2.24 -17.85 9.92
CA TYR A 49 -3.41 -18.22 10.71
C TYR A 49 -4.23 -19.26 9.94
N GLY A 50 -4.54 -20.37 10.62
CA GLY A 50 -5.31 -21.46 10.03
C GLY A 50 -4.51 -22.42 9.14
N VAL A 51 -3.23 -22.17 8.84
CA VAL A 51 -2.41 -23.09 8.03
C VAL A 51 -1.41 -23.84 8.91
N ARG A 52 -1.57 -25.15 9.01
CA ARG A 52 -0.64 -26.00 9.75
C ARG A 52 0.56 -26.33 8.87
N LEU A 53 1.71 -26.56 9.50
CA LEU A 53 2.92 -27.06 8.82
C LEU A 53 2.59 -28.26 7.92
N GLN A 54 1.74 -29.16 8.41
CA GLN A 54 1.36 -30.36 7.67
C GLN A 54 0.62 -30.08 6.36
N ASP A 55 -0.16 -29.00 6.30
CA ASP A 55 -0.89 -28.61 5.10
C ASP A 55 0.09 -28.14 4.00
N ILE A 56 1.18 -27.46 4.39
CA ILE A 56 2.30 -27.05 3.52
C ILE A 56 3.14 -28.27 3.08
N LEU A 57 3.49 -29.15 4.02
CA LEU A 57 4.28 -30.36 3.73
C LEU A 57 3.55 -31.32 2.77
N ASN A 58 2.22 -31.28 2.74
CA ASN A 58 1.39 -32.12 1.86
C ASN A 58 1.15 -31.51 0.47
N VAL A 59 1.73 -30.34 0.15
CA VAL A 59 1.69 -29.78 -1.20
C VAL A 59 2.58 -30.62 -2.12
N ASP A 60 2.00 -31.16 -3.19
CA ASP A 60 2.74 -31.87 -4.23
C ASP A 60 3.20 -30.86 -5.29
N LEU A 61 4.51 -30.60 -5.36
CA LEU A 61 5.05 -29.64 -6.31
C LEU A 61 4.96 -30.11 -7.76
N THR A 62 4.91 -31.42 -8.00
CA THR A 62 4.67 -31.97 -9.35
C THR A 62 3.24 -31.66 -9.79
N LYS A 63 2.25 -31.93 -8.93
CA LYS A 63 0.85 -31.57 -9.25
C LYS A 63 0.66 -30.08 -9.39
N LEU A 64 1.37 -29.28 -8.60
CA LEU A 64 1.31 -27.83 -8.73
C LEU A 64 1.93 -27.34 -10.03
N HIS A 65 3.04 -27.94 -10.47
CA HIS A 65 3.65 -27.68 -11.77
C HIS A 65 2.70 -28.05 -12.93
N ASP A 66 2.02 -29.20 -12.85
CA ASP A 66 1.16 -29.70 -13.92
C ASP A 66 -0.24 -29.05 -13.92
N SER A 67 -0.70 -28.51 -12.79
CA SER A 67 -2.03 -27.90 -12.63
C SER A 67 -2.00 -26.65 -11.75
N PRO A 68 -1.25 -25.60 -12.14
CA PRO A 68 -0.95 -24.44 -11.31
C PRO A 68 -2.18 -23.57 -10.98
N TYR A 69 -3.22 -23.63 -11.81
CA TYR A 69 -4.42 -22.81 -11.67
C TYR A 69 -5.46 -23.37 -10.70
N THR A 70 -5.41 -24.68 -10.42
CA THR A 70 -6.49 -25.39 -9.71
C THR A 70 -6.00 -26.17 -8.50
N TYR A 71 -4.76 -26.66 -8.50
CA TYR A 71 -4.25 -27.47 -7.41
C TYR A 71 -3.98 -26.61 -6.16
N LYS A 72 -4.66 -26.95 -5.05
CA LYS A 72 -4.49 -26.29 -3.74
C LYS A 72 -4.68 -24.76 -3.78
N SER A 73 -5.52 -24.26 -4.68
CA SER A 73 -5.78 -22.82 -4.87
C SER A 73 -6.17 -22.10 -3.57
N GLU A 74 -7.03 -22.69 -2.75
CA GLU A 74 -7.43 -22.13 -1.45
C GLU A 74 -6.25 -21.99 -0.46
N LEU A 75 -5.41 -23.03 -0.35
CA LEU A 75 -4.22 -22.97 0.49
C LEU A 75 -3.24 -21.92 -0.02
N LEU A 76 -2.99 -21.87 -1.33
CA LEU A 76 -2.12 -20.87 -1.92
C LEU A 76 -2.66 -19.46 -1.70
N PHE A 77 -3.99 -19.28 -1.76
CA PHE A 77 -4.63 -18.00 -1.50
C PHE A 77 -4.37 -17.54 -0.05
N LEU A 78 -4.54 -18.43 0.93
CA LEU A 78 -4.24 -18.11 2.33
C LEU A 78 -2.75 -17.76 2.54
N LEU A 79 -1.85 -18.50 1.90
CA LEU A 79 -0.42 -18.23 1.97
C LEU A 79 -0.04 -16.89 1.35
N GLN A 80 -0.54 -16.56 0.16
CA GLN A 80 -0.23 -15.28 -0.48
C GLN A 80 -0.81 -14.10 0.32
N MET A 81 -2.03 -14.23 0.88
CA MET A 81 -2.61 -13.20 1.75
C MET A 81 -1.77 -12.97 3.01
N SER A 82 -1.22 -14.03 3.60
CA SER A 82 -0.30 -13.91 4.74
C SER A 82 0.95 -13.10 4.35
N LEU A 83 1.51 -13.32 3.16
CA LEU A 83 2.65 -12.54 2.66
C LEU A 83 2.28 -11.08 2.37
N ARG A 84 1.09 -10.81 1.83
CA ARG A 84 0.57 -9.44 1.67
C ARG A 84 0.48 -8.71 3.00
N ASN A 85 0.03 -9.38 4.05
CA ASN A 85 0.00 -8.77 5.37
C ASN A 85 1.41 -8.45 5.88
N ILE A 86 2.39 -9.34 5.68
CA ILE A 86 3.80 -9.06 6.02
C ILE A 86 4.26 -7.78 5.32
N ALA A 87 4.00 -7.65 4.01
CA ALA A 87 4.35 -6.45 3.27
C ALA A 87 3.71 -5.19 3.88
N VAL A 88 2.46 -5.25 4.36
CA VAL A 88 1.82 -4.12 5.06
C VAL A 88 2.57 -3.76 6.34
N ILE A 89 2.89 -4.76 7.19
CA ILE A 89 3.64 -4.51 8.43
C ILE A 89 4.98 -3.86 8.11
N VAL A 90 5.76 -4.43 7.20
CA VAL A 90 7.10 -3.92 6.91
C VAL A 90 7.06 -2.50 6.35
N ASN A 91 6.15 -2.20 5.42
CA ASN A 91 6.03 -0.85 4.87
C ASN A 91 5.64 0.19 5.94
N LYS A 92 4.78 -0.18 6.89
CA LYS A 92 4.41 0.71 8.01
C LYS A 92 5.57 0.92 8.97
N GLU A 93 6.21 -0.17 9.39
CA GLU A 93 7.32 -0.12 10.35
C GLU A 93 8.53 0.61 9.77
N ASP A 94 8.88 0.39 8.50
CA ASP A 94 9.97 1.10 7.82
C ASP A 94 9.73 2.62 7.82
N LEU A 95 8.53 3.05 7.44
CA LEU A 95 8.18 4.48 7.43
C LEU A 95 8.29 5.08 8.84
N ILE A 96 7.67 4.45 9.83
CA ILE A 96 7.68 4.93 11.22
C ILE A 96 9.11 4.97 11.77
N LYS A 97 9.89 3.93 11.54
CA LYS A 97 11.28 3.84 11.97
C LYS A 97 12.12 4.98 11.38
N ARG A 98 12.01 5.24 10.08
CA ARG A 98 12.75 6.31 9.41
C ARG A 98 12.35 7.70 9.91
N ILE A 99 11.06 7.92 10.16
CA ILE A 99 10.56 9.16 10.79
C ILE A 99 11.22 9.37 12.16
N ILE A 100 11.24 8.33 13.00
CA ILE A 100 11.86 8.41 14.34
C ILE A 100 13.37 8.63 14.26
N GLU A 101 14.06 7.91 13.38
CA GLU A 101 15.51 8.02 13.20
C GLU A 101 15.91 9.43 12.72
N GLU A 102 15.18 9.98 11.76
CA GLU A 102 15.44 11.31 11.24
C GLU A 102 15.13 12.40 12.27
N GLY A 103 14.05 12.25 13.05
CA GLY A 103 13.69 13.17 14.13
C GLY A 103 14.78 13.30 15.21
N ARG A 104 15.69 12.31 15.33
CA ARG A 104 16.84 12.35 16.25
C ARG A 104 18.04 13.13 15.70
N SER A 105 18.12 13.36 14.39
CA SER A 105 19.25 14.04 13.75
C SER A 105 18.79 14.81 12.51
N LYS A 106 18.68 16.14 12.62
CA LYS A 106 18.15 17.03 11.58
C LYS A 106 18.93 17.03 10.25
N ASP A 107 20.16 16.51 10.23
CA ASP A 107 21.01 16.45 9.04
C ASP A 107 20.88 15.12 8.25
N GLN A 108 19.93 14.26 8.60
CA GLN A 108 19.70 13.01 7.87
C GLN A 108 18.47 13.11 6.96
N THR A 109 18.55 12.50 5.78
CA THR A 109 17.41 12.25 4.89
C THR A 109 17.15 10.74 4.88
N LYS A 110 16.22 10.29 5.73
CA LYS A 110 15.88 8.87 5.91
C LYS A 110 14.50 8.55 5.40
N ILE A 111 13.53 9.45 5.60
CA ILE A 111 12.13 9.27 5.23
C ILE A 111 11.99 9.08 3.72
N GLU A 112 12.78 9.81 2.93
CA GLU A 112 12.77 9.76 1.47
C GLU A 112 13.19 8.40 0.91
N GLY A 113 13.89 7.59 1.72
CA GLY A 113 14.24 6.22 1.35
C GLY A 113 13.20 5.18 1.73
N SER A 114 12.04 5.58 2.30
CA SER A 114 10.93 4.66 2.58
C SER A 114 10.10 4.44 1.33
N ASN A 115 9.63 3.20 1.13
CA ASN A 115 8.78 2.84 -0.01
C ASN A 115 7.46 3.64 0.01
N ALA A 116 6.88 3.85 1.19
CA ALA A 116 5.66 4.63 1.37
C ALA A 116 5.83 6.09 0.91
N TYR A 117 6.96 6.73 1.25
CA TYR A 117 7.27 8.08 0.75
C TYR A 117 7.43 8.09 -0.76
N CYS A 118 8.22 7.16 -1.33
CA CYS A 118 8.44 7.07 -2.77
C CYS A 118 7.13 6.94 -3.54
N LYS A 119 6.22 6.07 -3.07
CA LYS A 119 4.88 5.88 -3.64
C LYS A 119 4.01 7.13 -3.51
N PHE A 120 4.07 7.85 -2.40
CA PHE A 120 3.31 9.09 -2.24
C PHE A 120 3.85 10.20 -3.15
N MET A 121 5.17 10.34 -3.24
CA MET A 121 5.84 11.27 -4.16
C MET A 121 5.50 10.94 -5.62
N GLU A 122 5.51 9.67 -6.01
CA GLU A 122 5.14 9.23 -7.36
C GLU A 122 3.71 9.71 -7.73
N LEU A 123 2.76 9.64 -6.80
CA LEU A 123 1.40 10.14 -7.03
C LEU A 123 1.34 11.67 -7.17
N VAL A 124 2.13 12.40 -6.39
CA VAL A 124 2.22 13.87 -6.56
C VAL A 124 2.80 14.21 -7.93
N GLN A 125 3.89 13.53 -8.31
CA GLN A 125 4.57 13.75 -9.59
C GLN A 125 3.72 13.35 -10.80
N LEU A 126 2.86 12.33 -10.66
CA LEU A 126 1.86 11.98 -11.67
C LEU A 126 1.00 13.20 -12.03
N TYR A 127 0.46 13.90 -11.04
CA TYR A 127 -0.42 15.05 -11.28
C TYR A 127 0.35 16.33 -11.65
N LEU A 128 1.55 16.50 -11.11
CA LEU A 128 2.39 17.64 -11.37
C LEU A 128 2.93 17.64 -12.82
N TYR A 129 3.36 16.47 -13.31
CA TYR A 129 4.03 16.34 -14.61
C TYR A 129 3.19 15.66 -15.69
N ARG A 130 2.06 15.05 -15.35
CA ARG A 130 1.14 14.35 -16.27
C ARG A 130 1.84 13.30 -17.16
N ARG A 131 2.82 12.59 -16.59
CA ARG A 131 3.67 11.64 -17.34
C ARG A 131 3.10 10.23 -17.45
N ASP A 132 2.08 9.91 -16.66
CA ASP A 132 1.50 8.57 -16.57
C ASP A 132 -0.01 8.61 -16.34
N SER A 133 -0.65 7.44 -16.23
CA SER A 133 -2.05 7.31 -15.86
C SER A 133 -2.21 6.72 -14.45
N LEU A 134 -3.24 7.17 -13.73
CA LEU A 134 -3.59 6.63 -12.42
C LEU A 134 -3.84 5.12 -12.49
N ALA A 135 -4.49 4.65 -13.57
CA ALA A 135 -4.77 3.24 -13.81
C ALA A 135 -3.47 2.40 -13.84
N ARG A 136 -2.42 2.88 -14.52
CA ARG A 136 -1.13 2.19 -14.59
C ARG A 136 -0.43 2.17 -13.23
N ILE A 137 -0.34 3.32 -12.56
CA ILE A 137 0.35 3.43 -11.25
C ILE A 137 -0.36 2.59 -10.18
N SER A 138 -1.69 2.56 -10.19
CA SER A 138 -2.49 1.81 -9.20
C SER A 138 -2.26 0.31 -9.18
N GLN A 139 -1.67 -0.26 -10.24
CA GLN A 139 -1.28 -1.67 -10.27
C GLN A 139 -0.19 -1.99 -9.23
N PHE A 140 0.73 -1.04 -9.00
CA PHE A 140 1.93 -1.25 -8.17
C PHE A 140 1.93 -0.40 -6.89
N ASN A 141 1.17 0.68 -6.88
CA ASN A 141 1.11 1.68 -5.83
C ASN A 141 -0.27 1.67 -5.16
N GLU A 142 -0.35 1.02 -4.01
CA GLU A 142 -1.55 0.88 -3.19
C GLU A 142 -2.13 2.21 -2.70
N LEU A 143 -1.32 3.27 -2.62
CA LEU A 143 -1.79 4.59 -2.20
C LEU A 143 -2.72 5.20 -3.27
N ALA A 144 -2.52 4.82 -4.54
CA ALA A 144 -3.37 5.24 -5.66
C ALA A 144 -4.81 4.71 -5.56
N LEU A 145 -5.00 3.66 -4.77
CA LEU A 145 -6.30 3.03 -4.55
C LEU A 145 -7.13 3.76 -3.47
N SER A 146 -6.57 4.77 -2.79
CA SER A 146 -7.32 5.66 -1.88
C SER A 146 -7.71 6.96 -2.60
N PRO A 147 -9.01 7.23 -2.76
CA PRO A 147 -9.49 8.50 -3.30
C PRO A 147 -8.99 9.72 -2.51
N GLU A 148 -8.86 9.60 -1.19
CA GLU A 148 -8.38 10.67 -0.32
C GLU A 148 -6.91 11.00 -0.56
N ILE A 149 -6.05 9.98 -0.72
CA ILE A 149 -4.63 10.19 -1.07
C ILE A 149 -4.50 10.77 -2.48
N VAL A 150 -5.30 10.27 -3.44
CA VAL A 150 -5.32 10.79 -4.80
C VAL A 150 -5.71 12.27 -4.82
N GLN A 151 -6.76 12.66 -4.10
CA GLN A 151 -7.17 14.06 -3.98
C GLN A 151 -6.06 14.92 -3.34
N THR A 152 -5.43 14.41 -2.27
CA THR A 152 -4.30 15.08 -1.62
C THR A 152 -3.15 15.31 -2.58
N ALA A 153 -2.78 14.30 -3.39
CA ALA A 153 -1.72 14.43 -4.39
C ALA A 153 -2.04 15.46 -5.47
N GLN A 154 -3.30 15.52 -5.93
CA GLN A 154 -3.77 16.54 -6.87
C GLN A 154 -3.68 17.95 -6.28
N ASP A 155 -4.06 18.12 -5.01
CA ASP A 155 -3.99 19.40 -4.32
C ASP A 155 -2.55 19.87 -4.13
N ILE A 156 -1.63 18.96 -3.76
CA ILE A 156 -0.20 19.25 -3.69
C ILE A 156 0.32 19.68 -5.06
N ALA A 157 0.03 18.93 -6.13
CA ALA A 157 0.47 19.25 -7.49
C ALA A 157 -0.04 20.62 -7.97
N ARG A 158 -1.29 20.97 -7.63
CA ARG A 158 -1.89 22.27 -7.94
C ARG A 158 -1.17 23.42 -7.22
N ILE A 159 -0.73 23.21 -5.97
CA ILE A 159 0.03 24.19 -5.19
C ILE A 159 1.46 24.32 -5.71
N LEU A 160 2.14 23.21 -5.97
CA LEU A 160 3.54 23.19 -6.39
C LEU A 160 3.73 23.70 -7.83
N GLY A 161 2.81 23.42 -8.74
CA GLY A 161 2.95 23.77 -10.16
C GLY A 161 3.37 25.23 -10.43
N PRO A 162 2.70 26.24 -9.84
CA PRO A 162 3.12 27.64 -9.94
C PRO A 162 4.46 27.94 -9.28
N ILE A 163 4.75 27.34 -8.12
CA ILE A 163 5.98 27.60 -7.32
C ILE A 163 7.22 27.10 -8.06
N LEU A 164 7.10 25.95 -8.69
CA LEU A 164 8.19 25.28 -9.39
C LEU A 164 8.46 25.90 -10.78
N ARG A 165 7.56 26.77 -11.26
CA ARG A 165 7.71 27.43 -12.56
C ARG A 165 8.98 28.28 -12.55
N ASN A 166 9.84 28.06 -13.55
CA ASN A 166 11.12 28.75 -13.74
C ASN A 166 12.18 28.49 -12.64
N GLN A 167 11.96 27.52 -11.76
CA GLN A 167 12.99 27.08 -10.83
C GLN A 167 14.00 26.18 -11.54
N PRO A 168 15.30 26.27 -11.21
CA PRO A 168 16.29 25.33 -11.73
C PRO A 168 16.03 23.92 -11.17
N PHE A 169 16.36 22.89 -11.94
CA PHE A 169 16.05 21.49 -11.63
C PHE A 169 16.42 21.06 -10.20
N HIS A 170 17.60 21.45 -9.71
CA HIS A 170 18.04 21.11 -8.35
C HIS A 170 17.17 21.75 -7.26
N GLN A 171 16.62 22.94 -7.49
CA GLN A 171 15.68 23.58 -6.57
C GLN A 171 14.30 22.95 -6.65
N VAL A 172 13.88 22.54 -7.85
CA VAL A 172 12.60 21.83 -8.04
C VAL A 172 12.55 20.59 -7.15
N GLN A 173 13.55 19.72 -7.24
CA GLN A 173 13.61 18.51 -6.42
C GLN A 173 13.66 18.80 -4.91
N LYS A 174 14.37 19.86 -4.51
CA LYS A 174 14.46 20.24 -3.09
C LYS A 174 13.12 20.73 -2.54
N ILE A 175 12.41 21.56 -3.32
CA ILE A 175 11.09 22.10 -2.94
C ILE A 175 10.05 20.99 -2.90
N GLU A 176 10.01 20.13 -3.93
CA GLU A 176 9.11 18.96 -3.96
C GLU A 176 9.30 18.07 -2.75
N ASN A 177 10.55 17.66 -2.50
CA ASN A 177 10.84 16.75 -1.38
C ASN A 177 10.45 17.36 -0.05
N ALA A 178 10.82 18.62 0.21
CA ALA A 178 10.48 19.29 1.45
C ALA A 178 8.96 19.36 1.67
N PHE A 179 8.21 19.77 0.63
CA PHE A 179 6.77 19.94 0.74
C PHE A 179 6.02 18.61 0.91
N VAL A 180 6.34 17.61 0.08
CA VAL A 180 5.69 16.29 0.14
C VAL A 180 6.00 15.59 1.46
N LYS A 181 7.25 15.70 1.94
CA LYS A 181 7.67 15.15 3.23
C LYS A 181 6.94 15.79 4.39
N GLU A 182 6.76 17.11 4.39
CA GLU A 182 6.01 17.82 5.41
C GLU A 182 4.55 17.36 5.45
N VAL A 183 3.89 17.24 4.29
CA VAL A 183 2.51 16.74 4.23
C VAL A 183 2.42 15.30 4.74
N LEU A 184 3.37 14.43 4.35
CA LEU A 184 3.42 13.07 4.84
C LEU A 184 3.59 13.02 6.36
N LEU A 185 4.51 13.80 6.93
CA LEU A 185 4.75 13.86 8.36
C LEU A 185 3.52 14.33 9.12
N ASN A 186 2.83 15.35 8.62
CA ASN A 186 1.60 15.87 9.21
C ASN A 186 0.42 14.89 9.15
N ASP A 187 0.39 13.98 8.16
CA ASP A 187 -0.60 12.90 8.14
C ASP A 187 -0.22 11.77 9.11
N VAL A 188 1.04 11.35 9.13
CA VAL A 188 1.52 10.19 9.88
C VAL A 188 1.66 10.47 11.39
N LEU A 189 1.93 11.73 11.78
CA LEU A 189 2.13 12.14 13.17
C LEU A 189 1.02 13.06 13.67
N SER A 190 0.68 12.92 14.95
CA SER A 190 -0.09 13.89 15.72
C SER A 190 0.76 14.32 16.91
N GLY A 191 1.37 15.51 16.80
CA GLY A 191 2.46 15.92 17.69
C GLY A 191 3.64 14.95 17.60
N ASN A 192 4.03 14.36 18.72
CA ASN A 192 5.15 13.40 18.81
C ASN A 192 4.70 11.93 18.77
N THR A 193 3.45 11.66 18.40
CA THR A 193 2.88 10.30 18.40
C THR A 193 2.32 9.92 17.04
N ILE A 194 2.21 8.63 16.75
CA ILE A 194 1.62 8.14 15.51
C ILE A 194 0.14 8.54 15.46
N ASN A 195 -0.27 9.15 14.37
CA ASN A 195 -1.66 9.50 14.12
C ASN A 195 -2.46 8.24 13.78
N SER A 196 -3.34 7.81 14.69
CA SER A 196 -4.26 6.69 14.48
C SER A 196 -5.23 6.90 13.31
N ASN A 197 -5.39 8.15 12.87
CA ASN A 197 -6.21 8.53 11.72
C ASN A 197 -5.42 8.84 10.45
N SER A 198 -4.11 8.54 10.41
CA SER A 198 -3.28 8.70 9.22
C SER A 198 -3.89 7.99 8.02
N ILE A 199 -4.16 8.76 6.97
CA ILE A 199 -4.72 8.23 5.72
C ILE A 199 -3.63 7.44 4.98
N ILE A 200 -2.37 7.87 5.05
CA ILE A 200 -1.24 7.18 4.42
C ILE A 200 -1.07 5.79 5.06
N LEU A 201 -0.98 5.71 6.39
CA LEU A 201 -0.82 4.42 7.08
C LEU A 201 -2.03 3.51 6.85
N LYS A 202 -3.26 4.04 6.84
CA LYS A 202 -4.45 3.24 6.50
C LYS A 202 -4.42 2.76 5.05
N SER A 203 -3.96 3.58 4.11
CA SER A 203 -3.92 3.25 2.69
C SER A 203 -2.88 2.18 2.36
N LEU A 204 -1.82 2.03 3.17
CA LEU A 204 -0.88 0.89 3.03
C LEU A 204 -1.57 -0.47 3.20
N GLU A 205 -2.70 -0.55 3.93
CA GLU A 205 -3.49 -1.80 4.01
C GLU A 205 -4.02 -2.26 2.66
N LYS A 206 -4.13 -1.36 1.66
CA LYS A 206 -4.63 -1.67 0.32
C LYS A 206 -3.68 -2.57 -0.48
N ILE A 207 -2.47 -2.86 0.02
CA ILE A 207 -1.65 -3.99 -0.45
C ILE A 207 -2.43 -5.32 -0.37
N LYS A 208 -3.39 -5.44 0.55
CA LYS A 208 -4.23 -6.63 0.71
C LYS A 208 -5.35 -6.72 -0.32
N GLU A 209 -5.60 -5.67 -1.11
CA GLU A 209 -6.60 -5.72 -2.16
C GLU A 209 -6.17 -6.69 -3.26
N GLN A 210 -7.10 -7.57 -3.65
CA GLN A 210 -6.87 -8.55 -4.69
C GLN A 210 -6.58 -7.84 -6.01
N GLY A 211 -5.58 -8.32 -6.74
CA GLY A 211 -5.17 -7.71 -8.01
C GLY A 211 -4.18 -6.55 -7.89
N ARG A 212 -3.77 -6.13 -6.68
CA ARG A 212 -2.58 -5.27 -6.50
C ARG A 212 -1.33 -6.10 -6.76
N TRP A 213 -0.53 -5.71 -7.76
CA TRP A 213 0.65 -6.45 -8.19
C TRP A 213 1.79 -6.24 -7.20
N ALA A 214 2.47 -7.34 -6.85
CA ALA A 214 3.67 -7.27 -6.04
C ALA A 214 4.80 -6.60 -6.84
N THR A 215 5.50 -5.67 -6.19
CA THR A 215 6.76 -5.11 -6.68
C THR A 215 7.93 -5.97 -6.21
N HIS A 216 9.11 -5.74 -6.81
CA HIS A 216 10.33 -6.35 -6.30
C HIS A 216 10.58 -5.99 -4.83
N ASP A 217 10.33 -4.73 -4.44
CA ASP A 217 10.52 -4.26 -3.07
C ASP A 217 9.60 -4.98 -2.08
N ASP A 218 8.33 -5.22 -2.43
CA ASP A 218 7.44 -6.00 -1.55
C ASP A 218 8.03 -7.38 -1.25
N LEU A 219 8.50 -8.09 -2.29
CA LEU A 219 9.05 -9.43 -2.17
C LEU A 219 10.38 -9.44 -1.41
N LYS A 220 11.21 -8.41 -1.62
CA LYS A 220 12.50 -8.25 -0.95
C LYS A 220 12.31 -7.98 0.54
N GLU A 221 11.43 -7.06 0.91
CA GLU A 221 11.17 -6.73 2.30
C GLU A 221 10.58 -7.93 3.08
N ILE A 222 9.71 -8.72 2.43
CA ILE A 222 9.24 -10.00 2.99
C ILE A 222 10.41 -10.98 3.17
N ALA A 223 11.26 -11.11 2.14
CA ALA A 223 12.41 -12.01 2.18
C ALA A 223 13.39 -11.66 3.31
N ASP A 224 13.68 -10.38 3.48
CA ASP A 224 14.55 -9.86 4.54
C ASP A 224 13.98 -10.19 5.93
N LEU A 225 12.67 -9.99 6.14
CA LEU A 225 12.01 -10.29 7.41
C LEU A 225 11.96 -11.80 7.71
N LEU A 226 11.71 -12.63 6.69
CA LEU A 226 11.72 -14.09 6.82
C LEU A 226 13.13 -14.68 6.86
N LYS A 227 14.16 -13.84 6.64
CA LYS A 227 15.57 -14.23 6.60
C LYS A 227 15.83 -15.32 5.57
N ILE A 228 15.40 -15.04 4.35
CA ILE A 228 15.62 -15.85 3.15
C ILE A 228 16.33 -14.99 2.08
N ASN A 229 17.10 -15.62 1.21
CA ASN A 229 17.65 -14.92 0.05
C ASN A 229 16.59 -14.87 -1.06
N LEU A 230 16.28 -13.68 -1.57
CA LEU A 230 15.51 -13.52 -2.80
C LEU A 230 16.45 -13.45 -4.00
N ASN A 231 16.31 -14.38 -4.94
CA ASN A 231 17.03 -14.39 -6.20
C ASN A 231 16.05 -14.24 -7.36
N VAL A 232 16.14 -13.15 -8.11
CA VAL A 232 15.34 -12.93 -9.32
C VAL A 232 16.18 -13.18 -10.56
N VAL A 233 15.78 -14.15 -11.37
CA VAL A 233 16.51 -14.56 -12.57
C VAL A 233 16.68 -13.39 -13.54
N GLY A 234 17.92 -13.17 -13.98
CA GLY A 234 18.26 -12.12 -14.95
C GLY A 234 18.32 -10.71 -14.36
N GLN A 235 18.19 -10.56 -13.04
CA GLN A 235 18.34 -9.28 -12.35
C GLN A 235 19.65 -9.22 -11.55
N PRO A 236 20.17 -8.01 -11.27
CA PRO A 236 21.24 -7.84 -10.29
C PRO A 236 20.71 -8.25 -8.90
N ASN A 237 21.21 -9.37 -8.37
CA ASN A 237 20.90 -9.83 -7.02
C ASN A 237 22.08 -9.51 -6.10
N GLY A 238 21.78 -9.24 -4.83
CA GLY A 238 22.80 -9.13 -3.79
C GLY A 238 23.55 -10.45 -3.57
N LYS A 239 24.70 -10.40 -2.89
CA LYS A 239 25.40 -11.62 -2.49
C LYS A 239 24.52 -12.41 -1.52
N PRO A 240 24.18 -13.69 -1.82
CA PRO A 240 23.35 -14.47 -0.92
C PRO A 240 24.08 -14.71 0.41
N LEU A 241 23.33 -14.60 1.50
CA LEU A 241 23.80 -14.96 2.83
C LEU A 241 23.80 -16.49 2.95
N PRO A 242 24.96 -17.15 3.18
CA PRO A 242 25.05 -18.61 3.17
C PRO A 242 24.12 -19.32 4.17
N GLU A 243 23.79 -18.65 5.27
CA GLU A 243 22.92 -19.17 6.32
C GLU A 243 21.42 -19.08 5.99
N TYR A 244 21.04 -18.37 4.92
CA TYR A 244 19.66 -18.17 4.52
C TYR A 244 19.31 -19.08 3.32
N PRO A 245 18.16 -19.76 3.34
CA PRO A 245 17.70 -20.51 2.18
C PRO A 245 17.29 -19.54 1.07
N THR A 246 17.38 -19.98 -0.19
CA THR A 246 17.14 -19.11 -1.36
C THR A 246 15.83 -19.46 -2.04
N VAL A 247 14.97 -18.45 -2.22
CA VAL A 247 13.85 -18.51 -3.16
C VAL A 247 14.33 -17.95 -4.50
N THR A 248 14.13 -18.70 -5.58
CA THR A 248 14.39 -18.19 -6.94
C THR A 248 13.08 -17.92 -7.66
N LEU A 249 12.89 -16.68 -8.11
CA LEU A 249 11.74 -16.24 -8.89
C LEU A 249 12.17 -15.81 -10.29
N LYS A 250 11.25 -15.89 -11.25
CA LYS A 250 11.42 -15.30 -12.58
C LYS A 250 10.29 -14.32 -12.83
N ASN A 251 10.66 -13.08 -13.16
CA ASN A 251 9.73 -12.08 -13.65
C ASN A 251 9.62 -12.23 -15.18
N LEU A 252 8.40 -12.40 -15.67
CA LEU A 252 8.08 -12.52 -17.09
C LEU A 252 7.48 -11.19 -17.55
N SER A 253 8.27 -10.43 -18.31
CA SER A 253 7.83 -9.20 -18.99
C SER A 253 7.21 -8.13 -18.08
N ASN A 254 7.60 -8.06 -16.80
CA ASN A 254 7.02 -7.18 -15.78
C ASN A 254 5.51 -7.35 -15.55
N THR A 255 4.92 -8.47 -15.99
CA THR A 255 3.49 -8.73 -15.86
C THR A 255 3.16 -9.98 -15.08
N HIS A 256 4.11 -10.92 -14.98
CA HIS A 256 3.88 -12.18 -14.30
C HIS A 256 5.10 -12.65 -13.52
N TRP A 257 4.87 -13.29 -12.38
CA TRP A 257 5.91 -13.87 -11.54
C TRP A 257 5.71 -15.36 -11.46
N ILE A 258 6.79 -16.14 -11.60
CA ILE A 258 6.78 -17.59 -11.43
C ILE A 258 7.93 -18.04 -10.54
N THR A 259 7.84 -19.26 -10.02
CA THR A 259 8.85 -19.83 -9.10
C THR A 259 9.77 -20.77 -9.85
N GLN A 260 11.07 -20.74 -9.53
CA GLN A 260 12.00 -21.80 -9.94
C GLN A 260 12.40 -22.66 -8.74
N VAL A 261 12.31 -23.98 -8.92
CA VAL A 261 12.72 -24.96 -7.91
C VAL A 261 13.71 -25.96 -8.48
N GLU A 262 14.61 -26.48 -7.65
CA GLU A 262 15.61 -27.47 -8.08
C GLU A 262 15.02 -28.87 -8.25
N SER A 263 13.91 -29.17 -7.57
CA SER A 263 13.27 -30.48 -7.58
C SER A 263 11.77 -30.35 -7.38
N LEU A 264 11.01 -31.04 -8.24
CA LEU A 264 9.58 -31.31 -8.02
C LEU A 264 9.47 -32.46 -7.03
N GLN A 265 9.62 -32.16 -5.74
CA GLN A 265 9.39 -33.19 -4.72
C GLN A 265 7.89 -33.52 -4.69
N GLY A 266 7.57 -34.80 -4.94
CA GLY A 266 6.21 -35.31 -4.76
C GLY A 266 5.86 -35.44 -3.27
N SER A 267 4.57 -35.35 -2.96
CA SER A 267 4.06 -35.52 -1.60
C SER A 267 4.54 -36.85 -1.00
N ARG A 268 5.42 -36.82 0.01
CA ARG A 268 5.46 -37.91 1.00
C ARG A 268 4.16 -37.77 1.79
N GLN A 269 3.30 -38.78 1.74
CA GLN A 269 2.09 -38.80 2.58
C GLN A 269 2.52 -38.81 4.04
N TYR A 270 2.72 -37.63 4.61
CA TYR A 270 2.95 -37.47 6.03
C TYR A 270 1.60 -37.68 6.70
N SER A 271 1.53 -38.73 7.51
CA SER A 271 0.30 -39.17 8.18
C SER A 271 -0.32 -37.99 8.94
N THR A 272 -1.52 -37.59 8.54
CA THR A 272 -2.29 -36.58 9.28
C THR A 272 -2.76 -37.19 10.60
N PRO A 273 -2.60 -36.52 11.75
CA PRO A 273 -3.46 -36.81 12.90
C PRO A 273 -4.92 -36.55 12.45
N ARG A 274 -5.80 -37.50 12.77
CA ARG A 274 -7.24 -37.53 12.40
C ARG A 274 -7.87 -36.13 12.33
N LYS A 275 -8.57 -35.87 11.22
CA LYS A 275 -9.54 -34.78 11.07
C LYS A 275 -10.41 -34.67 12.33
N ARG A 276 -10.32 -33.57 13.08
CA ARG A 276 -11.50 -33.07 13.80
C ARG A 276 -12.32 -32.34 12.76
N ALA A 277 -13.61 -32.69 12.69
CA ALA A 277 -14.57 -32.05 11.81
C ALA A 277 -14.51 -30.53 12.02
N PHE A 278 -14.63 -29.78 10.92
CA PHE A 278 -14.97 -28.37 10.96
C PHE A 278 -16.31 -28.22 11.71
N GLY A 279 -16.22 -27.92 12.99
CA GLY A 279 -17.32 -27.37 13.77
C GLY A 279 -17.15 -25.87 13.77
N TYR A 280 -17.98 -25.18 13.00
CA TYR A 280 -18.34 -23.81 13.30
C TYR A 280 -19.09 -23.85 14.63
N GLU A 281 -18.44 -23.51 15.74
CA GLU A 281 -19.19 -23.09 16.91
C GLU A 281 -19.64 -21.66 16.66
N THR A 282 -20.89 -21.53 16.22
CA THR A 282 -21.67 -20.30 16.34
C THR A 282 -21.67 -19.89 17.80
N VAL A 283 -20.98 -18.80 18.12
CA VAL A 283 -21.21 -18.07 19.35
C VAL A 283 -22.53 -17.32 19.19
N SER A 284 -23.63 -18.02 19.46
CA SER A 284 -24.93 -17.43 19.80
C SER A 284 -25.33 -17.94 21.17
N ASP A 285 -25.88 -17.02 21.97
CA ASP A 285 -26.62 -17.23 23.21
C ASP A 285 -25.81 -17.34 24.52
N ARG A 286 -25.28 -16.19 24.92
CA ARG A 286 -25.43 -15.74 26.32
C ARG A 286 -26.20 -14.42 26.36
N ALA A 287 -27.48 -14.52 26.67
CA ALA A 287 -28.36 -13.39 26.95
C ALA A 287 -28.17 -12.88 28.39
N VAL A 288 -27.90 -11.58 28.55
CA VAL A 288 -28.02 -10.74 29.76
C VAL A 288 -28.35 -9.31 29.23
N PRO A 289 -29.24 -8.52 29.87
CA PRO A 289 -30.45 -7.97 29.23
C PRO A 289 -30.42 -6.50 28.76
N LEU A 290 -31.46 -6.17 27.96
CA LEU A 290 -31.87 -4.84 27.48
C LEU A 290 -31.90 -3.74 28.56
N LYS A 291 -31.31 -2.57 28.26
CA LYS A 291 -32.00 -1.26 28.06
C LYS A 291 -30.98 -0.13 27.92
N GLU A 292 -31.38 0.91 27.18
CA GLU A 292 -30.69 2.18 26.90
C GLU A 292 -29.66 2.17 25.77
N GLU A 293 -30.14 2.40 24.54
CA GLU A 293 -29.62 3.42 23.62
C GLU A 293 -30.46 3.41 22.32
N GLN A 294 -31.74 3.75 22.45
CA GLN A 294 -32.58 4.17 21.32
C GLN A 294 -32.81 5.68 21.42
N THR A 295 -31.74 6.48 21.35
CA THR A 295 -31.82 7.94 21.16
C THR A 295 -30.44 8.52 20.87
N LEU A 296 -29.84 8.24 19.71
CA LEU A 296 -28.74 9.09 19.19
C LEU A 296 -28.43 8.93 17.70
N ASP A 297 -29.35 8.41 16.90
CA ASP A 297 -29.07 8.07 15.49
C ASP A 297 -29.68 9.04 14.46
N ARG A 298 -29.92 10.30 14.83
CA ARG A 298 -30.44 11.31 13.89
C ARG A 298 -29.79 12.70 13.93
N THR A 299 -28.83 12.94 14.81
CA THR A 299 -28.24 14.30 14.98
C THR A 299 -26.77 14.40 14.58
N PHE A 300 -26.09 13.30 14.23
CA PHE A 300 -24.65 13.32 13.91
C PHE A 300 -24.29 13.41 12.42
N ARG A 301 -25.27 13.48 11.51
CA ARG A 301 -25.00 13.47 10.06
C ARG A 301 -24.97 14.84 9.37
N THR A 302 -25.12 15.95 10.10
CA THR A 302 -25.16 17.31 9.50
C THR A 302 -24.08 18.27 10.03
N GLN A 303 -23.20 17.82 10.91
CA GLN A 303 -22.22 18.70 11.56
C GLN A 303 -20.81 18.11 11.53
N THR A 304 -20.14 18.04 10.36
CA THR A 304 -18.65 18.02 10.33
C THR A 304 -17.96 18.24 8.99
N GLN A 305 -18.63 18.45 7.84
CA GLN A 305 -17.90 18.77 6.60
C GLN A 305 -17.57 20.27 6.48
N CYS A 306 -18.48 21.15 6.95
CA CYS A 306 -18.27 22.61 6.91
C CYS A 306 -17.26 23.10 7.97
N GLU A 307 -17.29 22.53 9.18
CA GLU A 307 -16.32 22.89 10.23
C GLU A 307 -14.91 22.39 9.93
N ARG A 308 -14.77 21.20 9.33
CA ARG A 308 -13.47 20.61 9.01
C ARG A 308 -12.76 21.42 7.92
N THR A 309 -13.49 21.83 6.87
CA THR A 309 -12.96 22.72 5.81
C THR A 309 -12.64 24.13 6.33
N LYS A 310 -13.42 24.66 7.29
CA LYS A 310 -13.11 25.94 7.94
C LYS A 310 -11.84 25.87 8.80
N ARG A 311 -11.63 24.79 9.57
CA ARG A 311 -10.41 24.58 10.37
C ARG A 311 -9.17 24.45 9.48
N TYR A 312 -9.27 23.72 8.36
CA TYR A 312 -8.19 23.67 7.38
C TYR A 312 -7.87 25.06 6.83
N ARG A 313 -8.88 25.82 6.36
CA ARG A 313 -8.68 27.15 5.79
C ARG A 313 -8.08 28.15 6.79
N GLN A 314 -8.57 28.17 8.03
CA GLN A 314 -8.02 29.01 9.11
C GLN A 314 -6.57 28.62 9.47
N HIS A 315 -6.25 27.33 9.44
CA HIS A 315 -4.89 26.85 9.67
C HIS A 315 -3.95 27.22 8.50
N PHE A 316 -4.44 27.19 7.26
CA PHE A 316 -3.72 27.67 6.07
C PHE A 316 -3.43 29.17 6.10
N GLU A 317 -4.36 30.01 6.55
CA GLU A 317 -4.12 31.45 6.73
C GLU A 317 -3.07 31.70 7.82
N THR A 318 -3.15 30.94 8.91
CA THR A 318 -2.17 31.02 10.01
C THR A 318 -0.77 30.63 9.53
N LEU A 319 -0.64 29.57 8.72
CA LEU A 319 0.62 29.11 8.10
C LEU A 319 1.24 30.14 7.15
N PHE A 320 0.40 30.85 6.38
CA PHE A 320 0.86 31.89 5.48
C PHE A 320 1.42 33.09 6.27
N ASP A 321 0.78 33.44 7.39
CA ASP A 321 1.18 34.56 8.24
C ASP A 321 2.43 34.23 9.09
N THR A 322 2.61 32.99 9.56
CA THR A 322 3.83 32.60 10.31
C THR A 322 5.08 32.46 9.44
N LEU A 323 4.93 32.16 8.14
CA LEU A 323 6.06 31.93 7.23
C LEU A 323 6.45 33.18 6.41
N SER A 324 5.58 34.20 6.37
CA SER A 324 5.83 35.49 5.71
C SER A 324 7.09 36.24 6.22
N PRO A 325 7.39 36.30 7.54
CA PRO A 325 8.57 37.00 8.07
C PRO A 325 9.91 36.33 7.73
N TYR A 326 9.90 35.06 7.32
CA TYR A 326 11.10 34.29 6.97
C TYR A 326 11.45 34.36 5.47
N GLY A 327 10.79 35.23 4.71
CA GLY A 327 11.13 35.50 3.30
C GLY A 327 10.60 34.49 2.28
N PHE A 328 9.74 33.55 2.69
CA PHE A 328 9.20 32.52 1.78
C PHE A 328 8.10 33.03 0.81
N PHE A 329 7.53 34.23 1.04
CA PHE A 329 6.43 34.78 0.24
C PHE A 329 6.52 36.30 0.00
N THR A 330 7.69 36.82 -0.38
CA THR A 330 7.95 38.27 -0.50
C THR A 330 7.21 38.99 -1.63
N TYR A 331 6.51 38.30 -2.54
CA TYR A 331 5.91 38.91 -3.72
C TYR A 331 4.39 39.18 -3.65
N GLU A 332 3.68 38.82 -2.58
CA GLU A 332 2.22 38.96 -2.52
C GLU A 332 1.67 40.04 -1.57
N GLN A 333 2.51 40.76 -0.80
CA GLN A 333 2.02 41.86 0.06
C GLN A 333 1.39 43.02 -0.75
N ASN A 334 1.74 43.18 -2.02
CA ASN A 334 1.27 44.29 -2.85
C ASN A 334 -0.08 44.05 -3.56
N LYS A 335 -0.77 42.93 -3.35
CA LYS A 335 -2.08 42.66 -4.01
C LYS A 335 -3.28 42.52 -3.07
N ARG A 336 -3.12 42.58 -1.74
CA ARG A 336 -4.25 42.45 -0.81
C ARG A 336 -5.01 43.74 -0.49
N ASN A 337 -4.55 44.91 -0.96
CA ASN A 337 -5.27 46.17 -0.81
C ASN A 337 -5.95 46.61 -2.12
N THR A 338 -6.87 45.81 -2.66
CA THR A 338 -7.96 46.36 -3.47
C THR A 338 -9.16 45.41 -3.53
N GLN A 339 -10.32 45.98 -3.21
CA GLN A 339 -11.69 45.46 -3.41
C GLN A 339 -12.26 44.47 -2.39
N VAL A 340 -12.65 45.04 -1.25
CA VAL A 340 -13.97 44.77 -0.67
C VAL A 340 -15.01 45.56 -1.48
N SER A 341 -15.92 44.87 -2.17
CA SER A 341 -17.33 45.25 -2.42
C SER A 341 -17.86 44.47 -3.63
N GLY A 342 -18.76 43.51 -3.38
CA GLY A 342 -19.45 42.76 -4.43
C GLY A 342 -20.52 41.87 -3.83
N LYS A 343 -21.78 42.24 -4.06
CA LYS A 343 -23.00 41.65 -3.49
C LYS A 343 -23.08 40.13 -3.62
N VAL A 344 -23.53 39.50 -2.53
CA VAL A 344 -24.06 38.13 -2.52
C VAL A 344 -25.27 38.07 -3.44
N GLN A 345 -25.23 37.20 -4.45
CA GLN A 345 -26.39 36.83 -5.26
C GLN A 345 -26.59 35.31 -5.10
N THR A 346 -27.51 34.96 -4.22
CA THR A 346 -28.04 33.59 -4.05
C THR A 346 -28.93 33.28 -5.24
N GLY A 347 -28.46 32.40 -6.13
CA GLY A 347 -29.29 31.74 -7.14
C GLY A 347 -28.94 30.26 -7.13
N LEU A 348 -29.79 29.45 -6.50
CA LEU A 348 -29.74 27.98 -6.66
C LEU A 348 -30.11 27.68 -8.11
N GLU A 349 -29.16 27.13 -8.87
CA GLU A 349 -29.41 26.60 -10.20
C GLU A 349 -30.37 25.40 -10.08
N SER A 350 -31.46 25.38 -10.85
CA SER A 350 -32.38 24.24 -10.85
C SER A 350 -31.78 23.05 -11.60
N ASP A 351 -32.16 21.83 -11.20
CA ASP A 351 -31.64 20.59 -11.79
C ASP A 351 -31.89 20.51 -13.31
N GLU A 352 -32.94 21.17 -13.82
CA GLU A 352 -33.24 21.28 -15.25
C GLU A 352 -32.21 22.14 -16.01
N SER A 353 -31.71 23.22 -15.41
CA SER A 353 -30.63 24.04 -15.98
C SER A 353 -29.32 23.25 -16.06
N LEU A 354 -29.02 22.46 -15.02
CA LEU A 354 -27.84 21.61 -14.98
C LEU A 354 -27.91 20.48 -16.03
N ALA A 355 -29.08 19.84 -16.17
CA ALA A 355 -29.30 18.78 -17.15
C ALA A 355 -29.19 19.28 -18.59
N ALA A 356 -29.72 20.47 -18.90
CA ALA A 356 -29.62 21.08 -20.22
C ALA A 356 -28.16 21.39 -20.60
N ARG A 357 -27.35 21.90 -19.67
CA ARG A 357 -25.91 22.14 -19.91
C ARG A 357 -25.12 20.86 -20.12
N LEU A 358 -25.45 19.78 -19.42
CA LEU A 358 -24.79 18.49 -19.59
C LEU A 358 -25.11 17.90 -20.97
N GLN A 359 -26.37 17.96 -21.41
CA GLN A 359 -26.74 17.53 -22.76
C GLN A 359 -26.05 18.36 -23.85
N GLU A 360 -25.94 19.68 -23.67
CA GLU A 360 -25.23 20.54 -24.64
C GLU A 360 -23.73 20.25 -24.67
N ALA A 361 -23.10 19.98 -23.52
CA ALA A 361 -21.70 19.60 -23.44
C ALA A 361 -21.43 18.24 -24.10
N GLU A 362 -22.38 17.32 -24.02
CA GLU A 362 -22.29 15.99 -24.65
C GLU A 362 -22.50 16.07 -26.17
N LEU A 363 -23.41 16.95 -26.64
CA LEU A 363 -23.59 17.23 -28.07
C LEU A 363 -22.34 17.84 -28.71
N ARG A 364 -21.66 18.75 -27.99
CA ARG A 364 -20.39 19.36 -28.45
C ARG A 364 -19.24 18.36 -28.52
N ARG A 365 -19.31 17.27 -27.75
CA ARG A 365 -18.32 16.18 -27.73
C ARG A 365 -18.51 15.16 -28.85
N ILE A 366 -19.67 15.17 -29.52
CA ILE A 366 -19.99 14.30 -30.65
C ILE A 366 -19.71 15.03 -31.99
N LEU A 367 -19.69 16.36 -31.98
CA LEU A 367 -19.51 17.19 -33.17
C LEU A 367 -18.06 17.69 -33.39
N TYR A 368 -17.15 17.42 -32.45
CA TYR A 368 -15.70 17.64 -32.52
C TYR A 368 -14.98 16.45 -31.91
#